data_AF-A0A2S9YI47-F1
#
_entry.id   AF-A0A2S9YI47-F1
#
_cell.length_a   1.000
_cell.length_b   1.000
_cell.length_c   1.000
_cell.angle_alpha   90.00
_cell.angle_beta   90.00
_cell.angle_gamma   90.00
#
_symmetry.space_group_name_H-M   'P 1'
#
loop_
_entity.id
_entity.type
_entity.pdbx_description
1 polymer ?
#
loop_
_entity_poly.entity_id
_entity_poly.type
_entity_poly.pdbx_seq_one_letter_code
_entity_poly.pdbx_strand_id
1 'polypeptide(L)'
;MTTNPIAESTEAFLASLSPEQLERAEQDMLRDSVRAEGVAMSLADEINLGKAILCIAGADGLSREELTGLKYLMIISGVPPLVQAHVQAFDASTTHTADVAALFPPASRKACYVLSGTVTVAALDGLSGEERDFAVDLGASLGLPPTLVVLLIAEARATALAMKEGNQAMVAELVRMREALYDFALEAPVDGAISD
;
A
#
# COMPACT_ATOMS: atom_id res chain seq x y z
N MET A 1 18.08 5.68 -18.90
CA MET A 1 16.79 5.33 -18.31
C MET A 1 17.10 4.88 -16.90
N THR A 2 16.59 5.59 -15.89
CA THR A 2 16.74 5.17 -14.49
C THR A 2 15.85 3.95 -14.31
N THR A 3 16.45 2.82 -13.97
CA THR A 3 15.76 1.54 -13.81
C THR A 3 15.07 1.49 -12.45
N ASN A 4 13.78 1.15 -12.42
CA ASN A 4 12.99 1.06 -11.19
C ASN A 4 13.19 -0.34 -10.59
N PRO A 5 13.88 -0.47 -9.44
CA PRO A 5 14.26 -1.78 -8.89
C PRO A 5 13.05 -2.65 -8.51
N ILE A 6 11.95 -2.01 -8.10
CA ILE A 6 10.71 -2.69 -7.72
C ILE A 6 10.09 -3.31 -8.96
N ALA A 7 9.92 -2.50 -10.02
CA ALA A 7 9.35 -2.94 -11.30
C ALA A 7 10.17 -4.10 -11.89
N GLU A 8 11.48 -3.94 -12.01
CA GLU A 8 12.37 -4.96 -12.59
C GLU A 8 12.30 -6.28 -11.82
N SER A 9 12.34 -6.23 -10.49
CA SER A 9 12.21 -7.42 -9.65
C SER A 9 10.83 -8.08 -9.79
N THR A 10 9.77 -7.30 -10.00
CA THR A 10 8.42 -7.83 -10.21
C THR A 10 8.29 -8.48 -11.58
N GLU A 11 8.74 -7.79 -12.63
CA GLU A 11 8.73 -8.30 -14.00
C GLU A 11 9.57 -9.57 -14.15
N ALA A 12 10.77 -9.60 -13.59
CA ALA A 12 11.65 -10.77 -13.61
C ALA A 12 11.01 -11.97 -12.91
N PHE A 13 10.34 -11.75 -11.79
CA PHE A 13 9.62 -12.80 -11.08
C PHE A 13 8.44 -13.33 -11.87
N LEU A 14 7.58 -12.44 -12.41
CA LEU A 14 6.43 -12.86 -13.21
C LEU A 14 6.87 -13.60 -14.49
N ALA A 15 7.95 -13.16 -15.13
CA ALA A 15 8.54 -13.84 -16.28
C ALA A 15 9.16 -15.21 -15.95
N SER A 16 9.47 -15.48 -14.67
CA SER A 16 9.97 -16.78 -14.22
C SER A 16 8.86 -17.82 -14.01
N LEU A 17 7.60 -17.39 -13.92
CA LEU A 17 6.45 -18.27 -13.76
C LEU A 17 5.99 -18.82 -15.11
N SER A 18 5.55 -20.07 -15.15
CA SER A 18 4.82 -20.58 -16.32
C SER A 18 3.47 -19.84 -16.46
N PRO A 19 2.88 -19.78 -17.68
CA PRO A 19 1.57 -19.17 -17.88
C PRO A 19 0.50 -19.74 -16.93
N GLU A 20 0.51 -21.05 -16.69
CA GLU A 20 -0.43 -21.72 -15.78
C GLU A 20 -0.20 -21.32 -14.32
N GLN A 21 1.06 -21.13 -13.91
CA GLN A 21 1.39 -20.67 -12.56
C GLN A 21 0.95 -19.23 -12.33
N LEU A 22 1.15 -18.36 -13.34
CA LEU A 22 0.72 -16.97 -13.30
C LEU A 22 -0.80 -16.87 -13.20
N GLU A 23 -1.52 -17.53 -14.11
CA GLU A 23 -2.99 -17.56 -14.11
C GLU A 23 -3.53 -18.10 -12.79
N ARG A 24 -2.94 -19.19 -12.28
CA ARG A 24 -3.36 -19.77 -11.01
C ARG A 24 -3.14 -18.81 -9.84
N ALA A 25 -1.99 -18.13 -9.80
CA ALA A 25 -1.67 -17.18 -8.76
C ALA A 25 -2.65 -15.98 -8.75
N GLU A 26 -2.99 -15.47 -9.94
CA GLU A 26 -3.99 -14.42 -10.08
C GLU A 26 -5.39 -14.88 -9.65
N GLN A 27 -5.81 -16.08 -10.05
CA GLN A 27 -7.10 -16.64 -9.66
C GLN A 27 -7.20 -16.89 -8.15
N ASP A 28 -6.16 -17.45 -7.54
CA ASP A 28 -6.13 -17.70 -6.09
C ASP A 28 -6.18 -16.36 -5.32
N MET A 29 -5.42 -15.35 -5.76
CA MET A 29 -5.45 -14.01 -5.17
C MET A 29 -6.83 -13.36 -5.27
N LEU A 30 -7.45 -13.37 -6.45
CA LEU A 30 -8.78 -12.78 -6.64
C LEU A 30 -9.87 -13.52 -5.88
N ARG A 31 -9.76 -14.85 -5.74
CA ARG A 31 -10.74 -15.67 -4.99
C ARG A 31 -10.65 -15.43 -3.49
N ASP A 32 -9.43 -15.35 -2.96
CA ASP A 32 -9.19 -15.40 -1.52
C ASP A 32 -9.00 -14.01 -0.88
N SER A 33 -8.93 -12.94 -1.69
CA SER A 33 -8.82 -11.56 -1.20
C SER A 33 -10.06 -11.12 -0.41
N VAL A 34 -9.82 -10.58 0.78
CA VAL A 34 -10.85 -10.04 1.69
C VAL A 34 -10.81 -8.50 1.69
N ARG A 35 -10.22 -7.88 0.66
CA ARG A 35 -10.05 -6.42 0.61
C ARG A 35 -11.35 -5.66 0.40
N ALA A 36 -11.35 -4.43 0.88
CA ALA A 36 -12.35 -3.39 0.66
C ALA A 36 -12.78 -3.29 -0.82
N GLU A 37 -14.07 -3.12 -1.06
CA GLU A 37 -14.62 -2.89 -2.40
C GLU A 37 -14.03 -1.60 -3.03
N GLY A 38 -13.74 -1.64 -4.32
CA GLY A 38 -13.48 -0.43 -5.12
C GLY A 38 -12.04 -0.14 -5.56
N VAL A 39 -11.03 -0.95 -5.18
CA VAL A 39 -9.67 -0.86 -5.76
C VAL A 39 -9.28 -2.19 -6.41
N ALA A 40 -9.28 -2.22 -7.74
CA ALA A 40 -8.81 -3.37 -8.49
C ALA A 40 -7.27 -3.45 -8.44
N MET A 41 -6.76 -4.58 -7.95
CA MET A 41 -5.33 -4.89 -7.85
C MET A 41 -5.03 -6.13 -8.68
N SER A 42 -4.10 -6.01 -9.61
CA SER A 42 -3.48 -7.16 -10.27
C SER A 42 -2.46 -7.82 -9.36
N LEU A 43 -2.00 -9.03 -9.71
CA LEU A 43 -0.92 -9.68 -8.95
C LEU A 43 0.36 -8.85 -8.96
N ALA A 44 0.67 -8.18 -10.07
CA ALA A 44 1.78 -7.25 -10.16
C ALA A 44 1.61 -6.07 -9.19
N ASP A 45 0.41 -5.49 -9.11
CA ASP A 45 0.13 -4.41 -8.15
C ASP A 45 0.33 -4.87 -6.70
N GLU A 46 -0.07 -6.10 -6.36
CA GLU A 46 0.12 -6.63 -5.00
C GLU A 46 1.59 -6.88 -4.65
N ILE A 47 2.38 -7.40 -5.59
CA ILE A 47 3.82 -7.55 -5.41
C ILE A 47 4.47 -6.19 -5.20
N ASN A 48 4.11 -5.22 -6.04
CA ASN A 48 4.62 -3.86 -5.95
C ASN A 48 4.22 -3.17 -4.65
N LEU A 49 2.99 -3.36 -4.17
CA LEU A 49 2.53 -2.85 -2.88
C LEU A 49 3.29 -3.50 -1.73
N GLY A 50 3.47 -4.82 -1.74
CA GLY A 50 4.26 -5.53 -0.74
C GLY A 50 5.69 -4.99 -0.62
N LYS A 51 6.32 -4.71 -1.77
CA LYS A 51 7.66 -4.10 -1.81
C LYS A 51 7.64 -2.63 -1.39
N ALA A 52 6.61 -1.86 -1.76
CA ALA A 52 6.42 -0.50 -1.29
C ALA A 52 6.31 -0.43 0.23
N ILE A 53 5.62 -1.39 0.86
CA ILE A 53 5.55 -1.51 2.32
C ILE A 53 6.95 -1.69 2.91
N LEU A 54 7.78 -2.58 2.33
CA LEU A 54 9.17 -2.77 2.78
C LEU A 54 10.02 -1.50 2.64
N CYS A 55 9.72 -0.62 1.68
CA CYS A 55 10.45 0.63 1.51
C CYS A 55 10.15 1.62 2.65
N ILE A 56 8.88 1.71 3.08
CA ILE A 56 8.46 2.64 4.15
C ILE A 56 8.81 2.09 5.52
N ALA A 57 8.31 0.89 5.83
CA ALA A 57 8.56 0.21 7.11
C ALA A 57 10.05 -0.14 7.31
N GLY A 58 10.82 -0.20 6.22
CA GLY A 58 12.26 -0.40 6.26
C GLY A 58 13.08 0.89 6.38
N ALA A 59 12.46 2.07 6.41
CA ALA A 59 13.18 3.34 6.32
C ALA A 59 14.15 3.57 7.49
N ASP A 60 13.76 3.20 8.71
CA ASP A 60 14.58 3.22 9.93
C ASP A 60 14.98 1.82 10.43
N GLY A 61 14.61 0.79 9.67
CA GLY A 61 14.93 -0.61 9.92
C GLY A 61 13.70 -1.45 10.28
N LEU A 62 13.39 -2.41 9.39
CA LEU A 62 12.18 -3.23 9.49
C LEU A 62 12.09 -4.04 10.79
N SER A 63 11.04 -3.77 11.57
CA SER A 63 10.77 -4.47 12.83
C SER A 63 10.02 -5.79 12.63
N ARG A 64 9.92 -6.58 13.71
CA ARG A 64 9.22 -7.87 13.67
C ARG A 64 7.71 -7.68 13.51
N GLU A 65 7.17 -6.66 14.16
CA GLU A 65 5.77 -6.28 14.15
C GLU A 65 5.32 -5.88 12.74
N GLU A 66 6.11 -5.05 12.07
CA GLU A 66 5.84 -4.61 10.70
C GLU A 66 5.97 -5.75 9.70
N LEU A 67 7.01 -6.59 9.82
CA LEU A 67 7.14 -7.79 8.98
C LEU A 67 5.95 -8.75 9.18
N THR A 68 5.44 -8.85 10.42
CA THR A 68 4.23 -9.64 10.72
C THR A 68 2.99 -8.99 10.09
N GLY A 69 2.89 -7.66 10.14
CA GLY A 69 1.85 -6.88 9.48
C GLY A 69 1.84 -7.06 7.96
N LEU A 70 3.00 -6.98 7.31
CA LEU A 70 3.16 -7.24 5.88
C LEU A 70 2.70 -8.66 5.51
N LYS A 71 3.11 -9.68 6.27
CA LYS A 71 2.67 -11.06 6.05
C LYS A 71 1.16 -11.20 6.18
N TYR A 72 0.59 -10.61 7.22
CA TYR A 72 -0.85 -10.62 7.43
C TYR A 72 -1.58 -9.94 6.27
N LEU A 73 -1.10 -8.77 5.83
CA LEU A 73 -1.66 -8.04 4.69
C LEU A 73 -1.64 -8.91 3.42
N MET A 74 -0.52 -9.56 3.10
CA MET A 74 -0.45 -10.45 1.94
C MET A 74 -1.43 -11.63 2.05
N ILE A 75 -1.58 -12.22 3.24
CA ILE A 75 -2.53 -13.32 3.49
C ILE A 75 -3.97 -12.87 3.24
N ILE A 76 -4.41 -11.74 3.81
CA ILE A 76 -5.78 -11.25 3.60
C ILE A 76 -6.03 -10.74 2.18
N SER A 77 -4.96 -10.54 1.40
CA SER A 77 -5.02 -10.15 0.00
C SER A 77 -5.01 -11.36 -0.95
N GLY A 78 -5.03 -12.58 -0.40
CA GLY A 78 -4.99 -13.83 -1.16
C GLY A 78 -3.66 -14.10 -1.85
N VAL A 79 -2.59 -13.35 -1.54
CA VAL A 79 -1.30 -13.47 -2.23
C VAL A 79 -0.71 -14.87 -1.98
N PRO A 80 -0.40 -15.67 -3.02
CA PRO A 80 0.09 -17.04 -2.82
C PRO A 80 1.45 -17.10 -2.12
N PRO A 81 1.76 -18.18 -1.35
CA PRO A 81 3.00 -18.28 -0.57
C PRO A 81 4.29 -18.06 -1.36
N LEU A 82 4.35 -18.53 -2.62
CA LEU A 82 5.50 -18.30 -3.51
C LEU A 82 5.75 -16.80 -3.76
N VAL A 83 4.66 -16.06 -3.97
CA VAL A 83 4.69 -14.61 -4.22
C VAL A 83 5.05 -13.86 -2.93
N GLN A 84 4.51 -14.30 -1.79
CA GLN A 84 4.87 -13.75 -0.48
C GLN A 84 6.37 -13.90 -0.19
N ALA A 85 6.96 -15.05 -0.54
CA ALA A 85 8.38 -15.30 -0.37
C ALA A 85 9.24 -14.38 -1.25
N HIS A 86 8.82 -14.15 -2.50
CA HIS A 86 9.47 -13.20 -3.40
C HIS A 86 9.46 -11.77 -2.85
N VAL A 87 8.30 -11.30 -2.37
CA VAL A 87 8.17 -9.97 -1.75
C VAL A 87 9.12 -9.87 -0.55
N GLN A 88 9.11 -10.83 0.37
CA GLN A 88 9.94 -10.82 1.58
C GLN A 88 11.45 -10.89 1.31
N ALA A 89 11.85 -11.44 0.15
CA ALA A 89 13.25 -11.54 -0.24
C ALA A 89 13.77 -10.26 -0.95
N PHE A 90 12.90 -9.30 -1.23
CA PHE A 90 13.26 -8.06 -1.89
C PHE A 90 14.10 -7.16 -0.97
N ASP A 91 15.23 -6.68 -1.49
CA ASP A 91 16.08 -5.69 -0.81
C ASP A 91 15.64 -4.27 -1.20
N ALA A 92 15.01 -3.57 -0.26
CA ALA A 92 14.53 -2.21 -0.44
C ALA A 92 15.60 -1.12 -0.21
N SER A 93 16.85 -1.47 0.17
CA SER A 93 17.88 -0.52 0.58
C SER A 93 18.30 0.51 -0.48
N THR A 94 18.00 0.24 -1.76
CA THR A 94 18.33 1.11 -2.90
C THR A 94 17.10 1.76 -3.55
N THR A 95 15.93 1.59 -2.94
CA THR A 95 14.67 2.12 -3.47
C THR A 95 14.33 3.48 -2.89
N HIS A 96 13.59 4.27 -3.67
CA HIS A 96 13.14 5.60 -3.28
C HIS A 96 11.62 5.77 -3.46
N THR A 97 11.05 6.80 -2.85
CA THR A 97 9.62 7.16 -2.97
C THR A 97 9.18 7.28 -4.43
N ALA A 98 10.04 7.80 -5.31
CA ALA A 98 9.77 7.93 -6.74
C ALA A 98 9.62 6.56 -7.44
N ASP A 99 10.36 5.54 -7.00
CA ASP A 99 10.24 4.18 -7.55
C ASP A 99 8.88 3.59 -7.21
N VAL A 100 8.40 3.79 -5.98
CA VAL A 100 7.06 3.36 -5.58
C VAL A 100 5.99 4.12 -6.35
N ALA A 101 6.07 5.44 -6.39
CA ALA A 101 5.05 6.29 -7.00
C ALA A 101 4.88 6.01 -8.51
N ALA A 102 5.97 5.69 -9.22
CA ALA A 102 5.93 5.37 -10.65
C ALA A 102 5.14 4.10 -11.00
N LEU A 103 4.86 3.22 -10.02
CA LEU A 103 4.16 1.95 -10.23
C LEU A 103 2.64 2.09 -10.22
N PHE A 104 2.14 3.21 -9.71
CA PHE A 104 0.71 3.40 -9.46
C PHE A 104 0.20 4.66 -10.17
N PRO A 105 -1.06 4.65 -10.66
CA PRO A 105 -1.64 5.85 -11.24
C PRO A 105 -1.67 6.99 -10.21
N PRO A 106 -1.12 8.18 -10.53
CA PRO A 106 -1.13 9.31 -9.60
C PRO A 106 -2.55 9.84 -9.39
N ALA A 107 -2.77 10.54 -8.28
CA ALA A 107 -4.03 11.20 -7.93
C ALA A 107 -5.25 10.27 -8.09
N SER A 108 -5.11 9.00 -7.67
CA SER A 108 -6.12 7.96 -7.87
C SER A 108 -6.50 7.27 -6.57
N ARG A 109 -7.60 6.50 -6.61
CA ARG A 109 -7.99 5.65 -5.47
C ARG A 109 -6.90 4.65 -5.12
N LYS A 110 -6.18 4.14 -6.14
CA LYS A 110 -5.05 3.24 -5.95
C LYS A 110 -3.87 3.93 -5.26
N ALA A 111 -3.60 5.20 -5.58
CA ALA A 111 -2.60 5.99 -4.88
C ALA A 111 -2.95 6.18 -3.39
N CYS A 112 -4.20 6.54 -3.06
CA CYS A 112 -4.66 6.63 -1.67
C CYS A 112 -4.52 5.27 -0.95
N TYR A 113 -4.90 4.19 -1.64
CA TYR A 113 -4.81 2.83 -1.13
C TYR A 113 -3.38 2.41 -0.81
N VAL A 114 -2.44 2.68 -1.73
CA VAL A 114 -1.01 2.38 -1.54
C VAL A 114 -0.49 3.12 -0.32
N LEU A 115 -0.68 4.44 -0.24
CA LEU A 115 -0.20 5.23 0.90
C LEU A 115 -0.80 4.73 2.23
N SER A 116 -2.11 4.49 2.28
CA SER A 116 -2.77 4.03 3.50
C SER A 116 -2.27 2.64 3.92
N GLY A 117 -2.12 1.71 2.97
CA GLY A 117 -1.62 0.36 3.23
C GLY A 117 -0.18 0.36 3.74
N THR A 118 0.71 1.12 3.11
CA THR A 118 2.12 1.23 3.52
C THR A 118 2.26 1.85 4.90
N VAL A 119 1.54 2.94 5.16
CA VAL A 119 1.62 3.64 6.46
C VAL A 119 0.97 2.83 7.58
N THR A 120 -0.09 2.05 7.29
CA THR A 120 -0.73 1.20 8.32
C THR A 120 0.24 0.15 8.83
N VAL A 121 1.05 -0.46 7.95
CA VAL A 121 2.05 -1.45 8.37
C VAL A 121 3.19 -0.79 9.15
N ALA A 122 3.74 0.31 8.63
CA ALA A 122 4.78 1.10 9.30
C ALA A 122 4.35 1.59 10.70
N ALA A 123 3.06 1.88 10.88
CA ALA A 123 2.57 2.37 12.16
C ALA A 123 2.34 1.29 13.25
N LEU A 124 2.58 0.00 12.98
CA LEU A 124 2.21 -1.10 13.88
C LEU A 124 3.00 -1.14 15.19
N ASP A 125 4.30 -0.86 15.15
CA ASP A 125 5.13 -0.65 16.33
C ASP A 125 5.23 0.82 16.73
N GLY A 126 5.00 1.71 15.78
CA GLY A 126 4.72 3.13 15.98
C GLY A 126 5.47 3.96 14.97
N LEU A 127 4.72 4.71 14.14
CA LEU A 127 5.29 5.45 13.01
C LEU A 127 6.38 6.44 13.46
N SER A 128 7.61 6.16 13.03
CA SER A 128 8.80 6.96 13.36
C SER A 128 8.85 8.26 12.55
N GLY A 129 9.85 9.10 12.85
CA GLY A 129 10.06 10.34 12.10
C GLY A 129 10.44 10.08 10.64
N GLU A 130 11.35 9.13 10.40
CA GLU A 130 11.86 8.81 9.07
C GLU A 130 10.78 8.18 8.19
N GLU A 131 10.00 7.25 8.74
CA GLU A 131 8.87 6.63 8.04
C GLU A 131 7.76 7.63 7.73
N ARG A 132 7.48 8.56 8.67
CA ARG A 132 6.51 9.63 8.46
C ARG A 132 6.95 10.55 7.33
N ASP A 133 8.21 10.98 7.33
CA ASP A 133 8.75 11.85 6.28
C ASP A 133 8.71 11.14 4.93
N PHE A 134 9.09 9.85 4.89
CA PHE A 134 8.94 9.01 3.70
C PHE A 134 7.49 8.92 3.23
N ALA A 135 6.53 8.71 4.14
CA ALA A 135 5.11 8.63 3.81
C ALA A 135 4.57 9.96 3.24
N VAL A 136 5.02 11.09 3.77
CA VAL A 136 4.66 12.42 3.24
C VAL A 136 5.20 12.59 1.82
N ASP A 137 6.48 12.27 1.60
CA ASP A 137 7.12 12.36 0.30
C ASP A 137 6.50 11.41 -0.73
N LEU A 138 6.15 10.18 -0.30
CA LEU A 138 5.43 9.24 -1.14
C LEU A 138 4.04 9.77 -1.51
N GLY A 139 3.29 10.30 -0.55
CA GLY A 139 1.96 10.88 -0.79
C GLY A 139 2.01 12.01 -1.81
N ALA A 140 2.99 12.90 -1.70
CA ALA A 140 3.23 13.96 -2.68
C ALA A 140 3.61 13.39 -4.06
N SER A 141 4.50 12.40 -4.11
CA SER A 141 4.94 11.74 -5.37
C SER A 141 3.82 10.97 -6.06
N LEU A 142 2.86 10.45 -5.29
CA LEU A 142 1.63 9.85 -5.77
C LEU A 142 0.59 10.89 -6.25
N GLY A 143 0.90 12.19 -6.20
CA GLY A 143 0.02 13.25 -6.64
C GLY A 143 -1.16 13.52 -5.70
N LEU A 144 -1.06 13.12 -4.43
CA LEU A 144 -2.13 13.34 -3.46
C LEU A 144 -2.04 14.75 -2.84
N PRO A 145 -3.18 15.44 -2.59
CA PRO A 145 -3.18 16.71 -1.90
C PRO A 145 -2.56 16.61 -0.49
N PRO A 146 -1.78 17.60 -0.02
CA PRO A 146 -1.12 17.53 1.30
C PRO A 146 -2.08 17.27 2.46
N THR A 147 -3.27 17.88 2.45
CA THR A 147 -4.31 17.65 3.46
C THR A 147 -4.77 16.20 3.48
N LEU A 148 -4.93 15.57 2.31
CA LEU A 148 -5.31 14.16 2.22
C LEU A 148 -4.20 13.26 2.75
N VAL A 149 -2.94 13.54 2.40
CA VAL A 149 -1.77 12.81 2.93
C VAL A 149 -1.76 12.81 4.46
N VAL A 150 -1.99 13.98 5.08
CA VAL A 150 -2.06 14.10 6.56
C VAL A 150 -3.21 13.27 7.13
N LEU A 151 -4.39 13.30 6.50
CA LEU A 151 -5.56 12.53 6.95
C LEU A 151 -5.33 11.02 6.84
N LEU A 152 -4.75 10.55 5.74
CA LEU A 152 -4.44 9.14 5.52
C LEU A 152 -3.38 8.63 6.50
N ILE A 153 -2.35 9.44 6.79
CA ILE A 153 -1.35 9.09 7.81
C ILE A 153 -1.99 9.02 9.20
N ALA A 154 -2.85 9.99 9.55
CA ALA A 154 -3.51 10.00 10.85
C ALA A 154 -4.45 8.80 11.04
N GLU A 155 -5.23 8.47 10.00
CA GLU A 155 -6.11 7.29 9.99
C GLU A 155 -5.30 6.00 10.10
N ALA A 156 -4.26 5.81 9.27
CA ALA A 156 -3.43 4.61 9.30
C ALA A 156 -2.80 4.37 10.69
N ARG A 157 -2.35 5.43 11.36
CA ARG A 157 -1.85 5.35 12.74
C ARG A 157 -2.93 4.93 13.74
N ALA A 158 -4.13 5.49 13.63
CA ALA A 158 -5.26 5.10 14.47
C ALA A 158 -5.64 3.62 14.24
N THR A 159 -5.60 3.17 12.99
CA THR A 159 -5.90 1.79 12.61
C THR A 159 -4.87 0.83 13.19
N ALA A 160 -3.58 1.14 13.04
CA ALA A 160 -2.52 0.33 13.63
C ALA A 160 -2.62 0.23 15.16
N LEU A 161 -2.95 1.33 15.85
CA LEU A 161 -3.20 1.32 17.29
C LEU A 161 -4.40 0.44 17.67
N ALA A 162 -5.52 0.57 16.96
CA ALA A 162 -6.71 -0.25 17.19
C ALA A 162 -6.44 -1.75 16.96
N MET A 163 -5.64 -2.09 15.94
CA MET A 163 -5.19 -3.46 15.67
C MET A 163 -4.35 -4.00 16.83
N LYS A 164 -3.41 -3.20 17.34
CA LYS A 164 -2.55 -3.55 18.49
C LYS A 164 -3.35 -3.81 19.76
N GLU A 165 -4.42 -3.05 19.98
CA GLU A 165 -5.35 -3.22 21.10
C GLU A 165 -6.36 -4.37 20.89
N GLY A 166 -6.39 -4.99 19.70
CA GLY A 166 -7.38 -6.01 19.35
C GLY A 166 -8.80 -5.45 19.20
N ASN A 167 -8.96 -4.13 19.04
CA ASN A 167 -10.25 -3.45 18.94
C ASN A 167 -10.82 -3.55 17.51
N GLN A 168 -11.35 -4.72 17.16
CA GLN A 168 -11.86 -5.01 15.82
C GLN A 168 -13.02 -4.09 15.40
N ALA A 169 -13.83 -3.63 16.35
CA ALA A 169 -14.91 -2.69 16.07
C ALA A 169 -14.34 -1.34 15.59
N MET A 170 -13.32 -0.82 16.28
CA MET A 170 -12.65 0.41 15.86
C MET A 170 -11.93 0.26 14.53
N VAL A 171 -11.26 -0.89 14.28
CA VAL A 171 -10.64 -1.17 12.98
C VAL A 171 -11.68 -1.09 11.85
N ALA A 172 -12.85 -1.69 12.04
CA ALA A 172 -13.92 -1.64 11.04
C ALA A 172 -14.42 -0.21 10.79
N GLU A 173 -14.57 0.62 11.84
CA GLU A 173 -14.95 2.03 11.68
C GLU A 173 -13.89 2.84 10.92
N LEU A 174 -12.61 2.65 11.24
CA LEU A 174 -11.52 3.39 10.60
C LEU A 174 -11.36 2.99 9.13
N VAL A 175 -11.56 1.71 8.79
CA VAL A 175 -11.60 1.26 7.39
C VAL A 175 -12.74 1.93 6.61
N ARG A 176 -13.94 2.04 7.20
CA ARG A 176 -15.05 2.78 6.57
C ARG A 176 -14.73 4.28 6.38
N MET A 177 -14.11 4.90 7.38
CA MET A 177 -13.67 6.29 7.30
C MET A 177 -12.65 6.49 6.18
N ARG A 178 -11.70 5.55 6.03
CA ARG A 178 -10.68 5.55 4.98
C ARG A 178 -11.32 5.49 3.58
N GLU A 179 -12.30 4.61 3.37
CA GLU A 179 -13.04 4.55 2.10
C GLU A 179 -13.75 5.86 1.80
N ALA A 180 -14.41 6.46 2.80
CA ALA A 180 -15.08 7.76 2.64
C ALA A 180 -14.09 8.90 2.33
N LEU A 181 -12.87 8.87 2.89
CA LEU A 181 -11.81 9.81 2.55
C LEU A 181 -11.38 9.66 1.08
N TYR A 182 -11.34 8.43 0.56
CA TYR A 182 -11.01 8.19 -0.84
C TYR A 182 -12.09 8.76 -1.77
N ASP A 183 -13.37 8.53 -1.46
CA ASP A 183 -14.49 9.07 -2.22
C ASP A 183 -14.46 10.60 -2.19
N PHE A 184 -14.39 11.20 -1.00
CA PHE A 184 -14.33 12.65 -0.84
C PHE A 184 -13.20 13.32 -1.64
N ALA A 185 -12.02 12.69 -1.66
CA ALA A 185 -10.86 13.22 -2.36
C ALA A 185 -10.94 13.14 -3.89
N LEU A 186 -11.76 12.22 -4.43
CA LEU A 186 -11.78 11.87 -5.84
C LEU A 186 -13.12 12.16 -6.54
N GLU A 187 -14.19 12.42 -5.77
CA GLU A 187 -15.51 12.82 -6.26
C GLU A 187 -15.68 14.33 -6.46
N ALA A 188 -14.63 15.16 -6.29
CA ALA A 188 -14.76 16.61 -6.46
C ALA A 188 -14.37 17.10 -7.87
N PRO A 189 -15.36 17.27 -8.77
CA PRO A 189 -15.55 18.52 -9.47
C PRO A 189 -16.68 19.26 -8.77
N VAL A 190 -16.37 20.30 -7.99
CA VAL A 190 -17.38 21.33 -7.74
C VAL A 190 -17.42 22.20 -8.99
N ASP A 191 -18.09 21.73 -10.04
CA ASP A 191 -18.67 22.63 -11.02
C ASP A 191 -19.76 23.42 -10.27
N GLY A 192 -19.41 24.60 -9.74
CA GLY A 192 -20.40 25.47 -9.09
C GLY A 192 -19.95 26.47 -8.04
N ALA A 193 -18.66 26.72 -7.81
CA ALA A 193 -18.23 27.76 -6.90
C ALA A 193 -17.53 28.91 -7.64
N ILE A 194 -18.29 30.00 -7.79
CA ILE A 194 -17.93 31.34 -8.32
C ILE A 194 -18.21 31.49 -9.82
N SER A 195 -19.48 31.76 -10.13
CA SER A 195 -19.82 32.70 -11.20
C SER A 195 -19.94 34.08 -10.54
N ASP A 196 -19.23 35.06 -11.11
CA ASP A 196 -19.33 36.48 -10.78
C ASP A 196 -20.76 37.03 -10.94
#